data_AF-A0A3N5VK62-F1
#
_entry.id   AF-A0A3N5VK62-F1
#
_cell.length_a   1.000
_cell.length_b   1.000
_cell.length_c   1.000
_cell.angle_alpha   90.00
_cell.angle_beta   90.00
_cell.angle_gamma   90.00
#
_symmetry.space_group_name_H-M   'P 1'
#
loop_
_entity.id
_entity.type
_entity.pdbx_description
1 polymer ?
#
loop_
_entity_poly.entity_id
_entity_poly.type
_entity_poly.pdbx_seq_one_letter_code
_entity_poly.pdbx_strand_id
1 'polypeptide(L)'
;MITIFDLRRERGVLCEWCGEREAIERHHALIHDIKRWHDILTVKENIMQACEVCHRGECVLNGYDVRVKFWQIQCARYGVEHMEDWVNSLPVKLTYSRRIDFVNG
;
A
#
# COMPACT_ATOMS: atom_id res chain seq x y z
N MET A 1 12.37 9.01 4.31
CA MET A 1 10.94 9.14 3.96
C MET A 1 10.79 8.84 2.47
N ILE A 2 9.97 7.86 2.09
CA ILE A 2 9.78 7.48 0.68
C ILE A 2 9.01 8.56 -0.05
N THR A 3 9.53 9.06 -1.17
CA THR A 3 8.85 10.04 -2.03
C THR A 3 8.12 9.36 -3.18
N ILE A 4 7.22 10.11 -3.84
CA ILE A 4 6.58 9.62 -5.08
C ILE A 4 7.61 9.36 -6.19
N PHE A 5 8.72 10.11 -6.22
CA PHE A 5 9.80 9.91 -7.19
C PHE A 5 10.55 8.61 -6.97
N ASP A 6 10.76 8.22 -5.71
CA ASP A 6 11.39 6.94 -5.38
C ASP A 6 10.53 5.77 -5.86
N LEU A 7 9.21 5.84 -5.61
CA LEU A 7 8.26 4.83 -6.06
C LEU A 7 8.21 4.74 -7.58
N ARG A 8 8.15 5.88 -8.27
CA ARG A 8 8.08 5.92 -9.74
C ARG A 8 9.32 5.35 -10.41
N ARG A 9 10.49 5.59 -9.83
CA ARG A 9 11.76 5.04 -10.34
C ARG A 9 11.78 3.52 -10.27
N GLU A 10 11.20 2.95 -9.21
CA GLU A 10 11.20 1.51 -8.96
C GLU A 10 10.03 0.79 -9.64
N ARG A 11 8.86 1.43 -9.74
CA ARG A 11 7.57 0.79 -10.09
C ARG A 11 6.95 1.28 -11.40
N GLY A 12 7.63 2.20 -12.09
CA GLY A 12 7.10 2.90 -13.26
C GLY A 12 6.24 4.10 -12.88
N VAL A 13 5.80 4.87 -13.88
CA VAL A 13 5.18 6.19 -13.65
C VAL A 13 3.66 6.14 -13.46
N LEU A 14 3.03 4.98 -13.65
CA LEU A 14 1.58 4.85 -13.70
C LEU A 14 0.98 4.56 -12.32
N CYS A 15 -0.26 5.00 -12.12
CA CYS A 15 -1.09 4.72 -10.96
C CYS A 15 -1.26 3.20 -10.78
N GLU A 16 -0.94 2.68 -9.59
CA GLU A 16 -1.05 1.24 -9.31
C GLU A 16 -2.50 0.76 -9.21
N TRP A 17 -3.46 1.68 -9.07
CA TRP A 17 -4.88 1.34 -9.08
C TRP A 17 -5.45 1.22 -10.49
N CYS A 18 -5.44 2.31 -11.27
CA CYS A 18 -6.06 2.35 -12.59
C CYS A 18 -5.14 1.95 -13.74
N GLY A 19 -3.81 2.06 -13.60
CA GLY A 19 -2.84 1.75 -14.65
C GLY A 19 -2.81 2.73 -15.82
N GLU A 20 -3.66 3.77 -15.83
CA GLU A 20 -3.83 4.67 -16.99
C GLU A 20 -3.14 6.02 -16.84
N ARG A 21 -3.11 6.57 -15.61
CA ARG A 21 -2.70 7.94 -15.34
C ARG A 21 -1.39 7.98 -14.57
N GLU A 22 -0.67 9.07 -14.72
CA GLU A 22 0.56 9.31 -13.95
C GLU A 22 0.28 9.32 -12.45
N ALA A 23 1.13 8.62 -11.70
CA ALA A 23 1.08 8.62 -10.25
C ALA A 23 1.78 9.88 -9.70
N ILE A 24 1.04 10.66 -8.90
CA ILE A 24 1.53 11.91 -8.31
C ILE A 24 1.29 12.01 -6.81
N GLU A 25 0.53 11.07 -6.23
CA GLU A 25 0.21 11.02 -4.80
C GLU A 25 0.63 9.67 -4.20
N ARG A 26 0.91 9.68 -2.88
CA ARG A 26 1.22 8.49 -2.08
C ARG A 26 -0.02 8.14 -1.26
N HIS A 27 -0.34 6.86 -1.17
CA HIS A 27 -1.49 6.36 -0.42
C HIS A 27 -1.10 5.18 0.49
N HIS A 28 -1.40 5.28 1.78
CA HIS A 28 -1.23 4.16 2.73
C HIS A 28 -2.33 3.12 2.50
N ALA A 29 -2.05 2.13 1.66
CA ALA A 29 -3.06 1.24 1.10
C ALA A 29 -3.44 0.09 2.05
N LEU A 30 -2.47 -0.69 2.55
CA LEU A 30 -2.77 -1.89 3.36
C LEU A 30 -3.23 -1.52 4.77
N ILE A 31 -2.44 -0.65 5.42
CA ILE A 31 -2.73 -0.12 6.75
C ILE A 31 -2.75 1.40 6.62
N HIS A 32 -3.92 1.97 6.87
CA HIS A 32 -4.13 3.42 6.91
C HIS A 32 -3.11 4.12 7.79
N ASP A 33 -2.79 5.36 7.45
CA ASP A 33 -1.88 6.17 8.26
C ASP A 33 -2.42 6.35 9.68
N ILE A 34 -1.57 6.04 10.66
CA ILE A 34 -1.84 6.24 12.07
C ILE A 34 -0.67 7.05 12.60
N LYS A 35 -0.93 8.28 13.03
CA LYS A 35 0.10 9.25 13.45
C LYS A 35 1.17 8.67 14.39
N ARG A 36 0.77 7.81 15.34
CA ARG A 36 1.68 7.15 16.29
C ARG A 36 2.69 6.21 15.62
N TRP A 37 2.31 5.62 14.49
CA TRP A 37 3.05 4.58 13.77
C TRP A 37 3.45 5.05 12.37
N HIS A 38 3.38 6.36 12.10
CA HIS A 38 3.57 6.92 10.76
C HIS A 38 4.88 6.46 10.12
N ASP A 39 5.98 6.46 10.87
CA ASP A 39 7.30 6.12 10.35
C ASP A 39 7.42 4.64 9.95
N ILE A 40 6.79 3.73 10.70
CA ILE A 40 6.80 2.28 10.37
C ILE A 40 5.78 1.93 9.28
N LEU A 41 4.76 2.77 9.08
CA LEU A 41 3.73 2.59 8.06
C LEU A 41 4.07 3.29 6.75
N THR A 42 4.99 4.25 6.75
CA THR A 42 5.44 4.97 5.55
C THR A 42 6.62 4.25 4.89
N VAL A 43 6.35 2.99 4.53
CA VAL A 43 7.30 2.03 3.95
C VAL A 43 6.81 1.53 2.59
N LYS A 44 7.71 0.92 1.81
CA LYS A 44 7.41 0.55 0.42
C LYS A 44 6.29 -0.48 0.33
N GLU A 45 6.23 -1.37 1.29
CA GLU A 45 5.25 -2.44 1.43
C GLU A 45 3.82 -1.89 1.58
N ASN A 46 3.66 -0.73 2.22
CA ASN A 46 2.35 -0.15 2.53
C ASN A 46 1.95 1.02 1.62
N ILE A 47 2.92 1.71 1.00
CA ILE A 47 2.64 2.90 0.18
C ILE A 47 2.38 2.51 -1.27
N MET A 48 1.16 2.80 -1.73
CA MET A 48 0.74 2.79 -3.12
C MET A 48 1.04 4.13 -3.78
N GLN A 49 1.50 4.12 -5.04
CA GLN A 49 1.54 5.31 -5.89
C GLN A 49 0.21 5.44 -6.67
N ALA A 50 -0.45 6.59 -6.54
CA ALA A 50 -1.77 6.83 -7.12
C ALA A 50 -1.80 8.13 -7.92
N CYS A 51 -2.67 8.19 -8.92
CA CYS A 51 -3.02 9.47 -9.55
C CYS A 51 -3.99 10.24 -8.65
N GLU A 52 -4.02 11.57 -8.80
CA GLU A 52 -4.87 12.47 -8.01
C GLU A 52 -6.36 12.10 -8.11
N VAL A 53 -6.83 11.71 -9.30
CA VAL A 53 -8.23 11.35 -9.53
C VAL A 53 -8.63 10.14 -8.69
N CYS A 54 -7.82 9.07 -8.69
CA CYS A 54 -8.13 7.87 -7.92
C CYS A 54 -8.02 8.09 -6.41
N HIS A 55 -7.10 8.96 -5.98
CA HIS A 55 -6.90 9.24 -4.56
C HIS A 55 -7.98 10.18 -4.00
N ARG A 56 -8.47 11.16 -4.77
CA ARG A 56 -9.49 12.12 -4.32
C ARG A 56 -10.93 11.71 -4.61
N GLY A 57 -11.16 10.84 -5.59
CA GLY A 57 -12.49 10.49 -6.10
C GLY A 57 -13.34 9.59 -5.21
N GLU A 58 -13.48 9.90 -3.91
CA GLU A 58 -14.40 9.23 -2.95
C GLU A 58 -13.88 7.94 -2.29
N CYS A 59 -12.71 7.99 -1.63
CA CYS A 59 -12.23 6.88 -0.78
C CYS A 59 -12.09 5.51 -1.50
N VAL A 60 -12.09 5.46 -2.83
CA VAL A 60 -11.95 4.21 -3.60
C VAL A 60 -10.71 3.44 -3.14
N LEU A 61 -9.60 4.15 -2.90
CA LEU A 61 -8.34 3.53 -2.48
C LEU A 61 -8.32 3.01 -1.03
N ASN A 62 -9.33 3.34 -0.23
CA ASN A 62 -9.52 2.82 1.12
C ASN A 62 -10.36 1.52 1.15
N GLY A 63 -10.86 1.09 -0.01
CA GLY A 63 -11.69 -0.11 -0.14
C GLY A 63 -10.94 -1.41 0.10
N TYR A 64 -11.68 -2.44 0.54
CA TYR A 64 -11.13 -3.78 0.74
C TYR A 64 -10.53 -4.35 -0.56
N ASP A 65 -11.23 -4.21 -1.68
CA ASP A 65 -10.78 -4.71 -2.99
C ASP A 65 -9.45 -4.08 -3.42
N VAL A 66 -9.25 -2.79 -3.11
CA VAL A 66 -7.98 -2.10 -3.38
C VAL A 66 -6.87 -2.69 -2.53
N ARG A 67 -7.14 -2.99 -1.25
CA ARG A 67 -6.14 -3.62 -0.37
C ARG A 67 -5.76 -5.02 -0.86
N VAL A 68 -6.73 -5.84 -1.26
CA VAL A 68 -6.48 -7.18 -1.82
C VAL A 68 -5.63 -7.08 -3.09
N LYS A 69 -6.04 -6.24 -4.05
CA LYS A 69 -5.28 -6.04 -5.30
C LYS A 69 -3.87 -5.54 -5.02
N PHE A 70 -3.73 -4.58 -4.11
CA PHE A 70 -2.43 -4.02 -3.77
C PHE A 70 -1.54 -5.02 -3.05
N TRP A 71 -2.08 -5.85 -2.15
CA TRP A 71 -1.36 -6.96 -1.53
C TRP A 71 -0.81 -7.91 -2.58
N GLN A 72 -1.62 -8.32 -3.56
CA GLN A 72 -1.18 -9.17 -4.67
C GLN A 72 -0.05 -8.52 -5.48
N ILE A 73 -0.14 -7.21 -5.75
CA ILE A 73 0.92 -6.45 -6.42
C ILE A 73 2.22 -6.47 -5.60
N GLN A 74 2.16 -6.25 -4.29
CA GLN A 74 3.36 -6.27 -3.45
C GLN A 74 3.94 -7.68 -3.31
N CYS A 75 3.11 -8.70 -3.19
CA CYS A 75 3.55 -10.09 -3.18
C CYS A 75 4.25 -10.47 -4.50
N ALA A 76 3.72 -10.04 -5.64
CA ALA A 76 4.38 -10.24 -6.93
C ALA A 76 5.70 -9.47 -7.04
N ARG A 77 5.85 -8.35 -6.32
CA ARG A 77 7.03 -7.48 -6.36
C ARG A 77 8.16 -7.94 -5.42
N TYR A 78 7.84 -8.30 -4.18
CA TYR A 78 8.84 -8.61 -3.14
C TYR A 78 8.83 -10.09 -2.71
N GLY A 79 7.83 -10.86 -3.13
CA GLY A 79 7.58 -12.22 -2.64
C GLY A 79 6.57 -12.24 -1.49
N VAL A 80 5.81 -13.33 -1.40
CA VAL A 80 4.81 -13.53 -0.35
C VAL A 80 5.47 -13.60 1.04
N GLU A 81 6.56 -14.38 1.17
CA GLU A 81 7.31 -14.54 2.42
C GLU A 81 7.80 -13.18 2.97
N HIS A 82 8.38 -12.33 2.13
CA HIS A 82 8.80 -10.97 2.53
C HIS A 82 7.64 -10.15 3.07
N MET A 83 6.49 -10.20 2.39
CA MET A 83 5.31 -9.45 2.79
C MET A 83 4.71 -9.97 4.10
N GLU A 84 4.70 -11.28 4.30
CA GLU A 84 4.29 -11.91 5.56
C GLU A 84 5.25 -11.55 6.71
N ASP A 85 6.56 -11.61 6.48
CA ASP A 85 7.58 -11.22 7.46
C ASP A 85 7.44 -9.75 7.86
N TRP A 86 7.24 -8.86 6.88
CA TRP A 86 6.97 -7.46 7.15
C TRP A 86 5.73 -7.29 8.01
N VAL A 87 4.61 -7.93 7.67
CA VAL A 87 3.37 -7.87 8.47
C VAL A 87 3.58 -8.39 9.89
N ASN A 88 4.28 -9.52 10.04
CA ASN A 88 4.57 -10.13 11.33
C ASN A 88 5.51 -9.27 12.19
N SER A 89 6.33 -8.39 11.58
CA SER A 89 7.17 -7.44 12.28
C SER A 89 6.41 -6.25 12.89
N LEU A 90 5.15 -6.01 12.47
CA LEU A 90 4.38 -4.87 12.92
C LEU A 90 3.83 -5.08 14.35
N PRO A 91 3.67 -4.00 15.13
CA PRO A 91 3.03 -4.07 16.44
C PRO A 91 1.70 -4.82 16.41
N VAL A 92 1.48 -5.73 17.38
CA VAL A 92 0.29 -6.59 17.45
C VAL A 92 -1.03 -5.82 17.30
N LYS A 93 -1.12 -4.59 17.81
CA LYS A 93 -2.33 -3.75 17.67
C LYS A 93 -2.68 -3.42 16.22
N LEU A 94 -1.71 -3.41 15.32
CA LEU A 94 -1.90 -3.17 13.87
C LEU A 94 -2.30 -4.45 13.15
N THR A 95 -1.82 -5.61 13.59
CA THR A 95 -2.13 -6.92 12.99
C THR A 95 -3.45 -7.50 13.50
N TYR A 96 -3.78 -7.33 14.78
CA TYR A 96 -5.04 -7.81 15.41
C TYR A 96 -6.27 -6.99 15.03
N SER A 97 -6.08 -5.75 14.56
CA SER A 97 -7.15 -4.86 14.11
C SER A 97 -7.59 -5.22 12.68
N ARG A 98 -8.08 -6.46 12.45
CA ARG A 98 -8.87 -6.91 11.27
C ARG A 98 -8.54 -6.24 9.91
N ARG A 99 -7.27 -6.17 9.48
CA ARG A 99 -6.91 -5.45 8.25
C ARG A 99 -5.94 -6.14 7.32
N ILE A 100 -5.42 -7.32 7.67
CA ILE A 100 -4.56 -8.12 6.78
C ILE A 100 -5.01 -9.58 6.85
N ASP A 101 -6.25 -9.85 6.42
CA ASP A 101 -6.74 -11.22 6.20
C ASP A 101 -6.43 -11.71 4.77
N PHE A 102 -5.56 -11.01 4.03
CA PHE A 102 -5.28 -11.25 2.60
C PHE A 102 -4.42 -12.49 2.31
N VAL A 103 -3.99 -13.20 3.36
CA VAL A 103 -3.05 -14.31 3.27
C VAL A 103 -3.75 -15.63 2.90
N ASN A 104 -5.08 -15.72 3.01
CA ASN A 104 -5.85 -16.95 2.79
C ASN A 104 -6.98 -16.83 1.74
N GLY A 105 -6.91 -15.85 0.83
CA GLY A 105 -7.88 -15.63 -0.24
C GLY A 105 -7.44 -16.16 -1.59
#